data_AF-A0A9E3CGC2-F1
#
_entry.id   AF-A0A9E3CGC2-F1
#
_cell.length_a   1.000
_cell.length_b   1.000
_cell.length_c   1.000
_cell.angle_alpha   90.00
_cell.angle_beta   90.00
_cell.angle_gamma   90.00
#
_symmetry.space_group_name_H-M   'P 1'
#
loop_
_entity.id
_entity.type
_entity.pdbx_description
1 polymer ?
#
loop_
_entity_poly.entity_id
_entity_poly.type
_entity_poly.pdbx_seq_one_letter_code
_entity_poly.pdbx_strand_id
1 'polypeptide(L)'
;MRALLCFVLAALASAQSPDDSERALVAGSREAIIKTGITPAFFDTHFRVLRVVNGPVDRRVVWLLSVGGYEATVNDSVGFYTEGARRLDTHSVAATLSKTFDIERTITRRRARLLMRRCVGPFEGAQVEYRAHGVEGRAALLLTAHSLVPRRRDARARRGSERPETTRVTDEVEAEDEGGEGPVYVLGAVNLVTGECTVGYGRAGPLPPEPARPPRRRR
;
A
#
# COMPACT_ATOMS: atom_id res chain seq x y z
N MET A 1 43.09 5.46 -60.76
CA MET A 1 42.19 6.54 -60.26
C MET A 1 40.86 5.90 -59.84
N ARG A 2 40.26 6.42 -58.76
CA ARG A 2 38.98 6.04 -58.10
C ARG A 2 39.04 4.95 -57.03
N ALA A 3 39.33 5.41 -55.82
CA ALA A 3 38.99 4.78 -54.55
C ALA A 3 37.46 4.81 -54.33
N LEU A 4 36.89 3.68 -53.91
CA LEU A 4 35.53 3.61 -53.38
C LEU A 4 35.56 3.96 -51.88
N LEU A 5 34.89 5.05 -51.52
CA LEU A 5 34.60 5.42 -50.14
C LEU A 5 33.58 4.45 -49.53
N CYS A 6 33.97 3.77 -48.44
CA CYS A 6 33.04 3.21 -47.46
C CYS A 6 32.40 4.35 -46.66
N PHE A 7 31.08 4.52 -46.75
CA PHE A 7 30.31 5.29 -45.79
C PHE A 7 29.93 4.38 -44.61
N VAL A 8 30.62 4.53 -43.48
CA VAL A 8 30.15 4.02 -42.19
C VAL A 8 29.28 5.10 -41.56
N LEU A 9 27.96 4.90 -41.56
CA LEU A 9 27.04 5.69 -40.75
C LEU A 9 27.22 5.31 -39.28
N ALA A 10 27.92 6.16 -38.52
CA ALA A 10 27.92 6.11 -37.07
C ALA A 10 26.59 6.67 -36.56
N ALA A 11 25.73 5.80 -36.02
CA ALA A 11 24.58 6.21 -35.23
C ALA A 11 25.09 6.84 -33.92
N LEU A 12 24.99 8.17 -33.81
CA LEU A 12 25.17 8.90 -32.56
C LEU A 12 23.99 8.56 -31.63
N ALA A 13 24.10 7.46 -30.88
CA ALA A 13 23.34 7.30 -29.66
C ALA A 13 23.87 8.35 -28.67
N SER A 14 23.17 9.47 -28.55
CA SER A 14 23.46 10.48 -27.52
C SER A 14 23.41 9.79 -26.16
N ALA A 15 24.58 9.52 -25.59
CA ALA A 15 24.70 9.02 -24.23
C ALA A 15 24.21 10.11 -23.28
N GLN A 16 22.92 10.07 -22.94
CA GLN A 16 22.37 10.89 -21.86
C GLN A 16 23.15 10.52 -20.59
N SER A 17 23.61 11.53 -19.86
CA SER A 17 24.26 11.28 -18.58
C SER A 17 23.26 10.56 -17.65
N PRO A 18 23.72 9.66 -16.76
CA PRO A 18 22.84 9.00 -15.80
C PRO A 18 21.96 10.01 -15.04
N ASP A 19 22.53 11.16 -14.72
CA ASP A 19 21.90 12.29 -14.04
C ASP A 19 20.76 12.95 -14.86
N ASP A 20 20.90 13.08 -16.20
CA ASP A 20 19.82 13.57 -17.06
C ASP A 20 18.63 12.61 -17.13
N SER A 21 18.93 11.31 -17.18
CA SER A 21 17.89 10.28 -17.26
C SER A 21 17.11 10.10 -15.95
N GLU A 22 17.78 10.24 -14.80
CA GLU A 22 17.13 10.27 -13.49
C GLU A 22 16.30 11.53 -13.29
N ARG A 23 16.79 12.70 -13.73
CA ARG A 23 16.00 13.94 -13.74
C ARG A 23 14.73 13.80 -14.58
N ALA A 24 14.82 13.23 -15.77
CA ALA A 24 13.67 13.01 -16.63
C ALA A 24 12.63 12.07 -15.98
N LEU A 25 13.10 11.01 -15.32
CA LEU A 25 12.26 10.09 -14.54
C LEU A 25 11.51 10.80 -13.42
N VAL A 26 12.23 11.60 -12.63
CA VAL A 26 11.64 12.37 -11.52
C VAL A 26 10.62 13.39 -12.05
N ALA A 27 10.94 14.09 -13.14
CA ALA A 27 10.03 15.05 -13.75
C ALA A 27 8.74 14.39 -14.28
N GLY A 28 8.86 13.25 -14.98
CA GLY A 28 7.70 12.49 -15.47
C GLY A 28 6.85 11.93 -14.32
N SER A 29 7.49 11.42 -13.26
CA SER A 29 6.79 10.94 -12.07
C SER A 29 6.04 12.06 -11.35
N ARG A 30 6.65 13.24 -11.21
CA ARG A 30 6.01 14.44 -10.66
C ARG A 30 4.78 14.83 -11.48
N GLU A 31 4.90 14.88 -12.81
CA GLU A 31 3.79 15.20 -13.70
C GLU A 31 2.65 14.17 -13.58
N ALA A 32 2.99 12.88 -13.54
CA ALA A 32 2.02 11.80 -13.37
C ALA A 32 1.24 11.94 -12.06
N ILE A 33 1.90 12.27 -10.96
CA ILE A 33 1.24 12.52 -9.66
C ILE A 33 0.35 13.77 -9.74
N ILE A 34 0.84 14.89 -10.24
CA ILE A 34 0.05 16.14 -10.37
C ILE A 34 -1.21 15.90 -11.22
N LYS A 35 -1.09 15.15 -12.31
CA LYS A 35 -2.21 14.81 -13.20
C LYS A 35 -3.34 14.04 -12.51
N THR A 36 -3.07 13.39 -11.37
CA THR A 36 -4.12 12.74 -10.59
C THR A 36 -5.04 13.72 -9.85
N GLY A 37 -4.66 14.99 -9.68
CA GLY A 37 -5.55 16.04 -9.15
C GLY A 37 -4.95 17.00 -8.11
N ILE A 38 -3.77 16.73 -7.55
CA ILE A 38 -3.08 17.68 -6.66
C ILE A 38 -2.43 18.83 -7.44
N THR A 39 -2.39 20.01 -6.83
CA THR A 39 -1.77 21.17 -7.47
C THR A 39 -0.24 21.05 -7.49
N PRO A 40 0.43 21.68 -8.47
CA PRO A 40 1.89 21.75 -8.47
C PRO A 40 2.46 22.35 -7.19
N ALA A 41 1.82 23.39 -6.64
CA ALA A 41 2.26 24.06 -5.42
C ALA A 41 2.19 23.12 -4.19
N PHE A 42 1.12 22.34 -4.09
CA PHE A 42 0.99 21.32 -3.03
C PHE A 42 2.07 20.25 -3.18
N PHE A 43 2.28 19.74 -4.40
CA PHE A 43 3.33 18.76 -4.68
C PHE A 43 4.70 19.26 -4.22
N ASP A 44 5.11 20.45 -4.70
CA ASP A 44 6.43 21.02 -4.44
C ASP A 44 6.64 21.33 -2.95
N THR A 45 5.56 21.59 -2.20
CA THR A 45 5.62 21.81 -0.76
C THR A 45 5.78 20.50 0.01
N HIS A 46 5.01 19.47 -0.33
CA HIS A 46 4.81 18.29 0.51
C HIS A 46 5.51 17.02 0.05
N PHE A 47 5.97 16.94 -1.19
CA PHE A 47 6.65 15.77 -1.73
C PHE A 47 8.16 15.99 -1.79
N ARG A 48 8.92 14.97 -1.38
CA ARG A 48 10.37 14.92 -1.51
C ARG A 48 10.78 13.62 -2.17
N VAL A 49 11.76 13.66 -3.07
CA VAL A 49 12.34 12.43 -3.62
C VAL A 49 13.07 11.72 -2.50
N LEU A 50 12.65 10.50 -2.19
CA LEU A 50 13.31 9.64 -1.22
C LEU A 50 14.35 8.75 -1.90
N ARG A 51 14.02 8.23 -3.08
CA ARG A 51 14.91 7.34 -3.86
C ARG A 51 14.52 7.33 -5.33
N VAL A 52 15.53 7.26 -6.20
CA VAL A 52 15.37 6.97 -7.63
C VAL A 52 16.06 5.63 -7.91
N VAL A 53 15.42 4.79 -8.72
CA VAL A 53 16.00 3.57 -9.27
C VAL A 53 15.87 3.68 -10.79
N ASN A 54 16.99 3.65 -11.50
CA ASN A 54 17.00 3.75 -12.96
C ASN A 54 17.81 2.58 -13.55
N GLY A 55 17.32 1.37 -13.32
CA GLY A 55 17.88 0.15 -13.89
C GLY A 55 17.22 -0.22 -15.22
N PRO A 56 17.86 -1.12 -16.00
CA PRO A 56 17.31 -1.59 -17.27
C PRO A 56 15.99 -2.37 -17.12
N VAL A 57 15.77 -2.99 -15.95
CA VAL A 57 14.59 -3.83 -15.65
C VAL A 57 13.65 -3.19 -14.60
N ASP A 58 14.17 -2.28 -13.77
CA ASP A 58 13.40 -1.60 -12.72
C ASP A 58 13.68 -0.11 -12.78
N ARG A 59 12.66 0.66 -13.19
CA ARG A 59 12.67 2.11 -13.15
C ARG A 59 11.61 2.56 -12.16
N ARG A 60 12.00 3.37 -11.18
CA ARG A 60 11.13 3.75 -10.07
C ARG A 60 11.52 5.07 -9.46
N VAL A 61 10.52 5.84 -9.07
CA VAL A 61 10.69 7.01 -8.22
C VAL A 61 9.89 6.80 -6.94
N VAL A 62 10.57 6.89 -5.80
CA VAL A 62 9.96 6.79 -4.49
C VAL A 62 9.92 8.18 -3.88
N TRP A 63 8.71 8.64 -3.60
CA TRP A 63 8.45 9.93 -2.99
C TRP A 63 8.06 9.78 -1.52
N LEU A 64 8.49 10.71 -0.70
CA LEU A 64 8.01 10.92 0.66
C LEU A 64 7.00 12.07 0.65
N LEU A 65 5.74 11.77 0.94
CA LEU A 65 4.69 12.75 1.22
C LEU A 65 4.75 13.12 2.71
N SER A 66 4.88 14.41 3.01
CA SER A 66 4.87 14.96 4.37
C SER A 66 3.75 15.99 4.53
N VAL A 67 2.67 15.65 5.23
CA VAL A 67 1.51 16.55 5.43
C VAL A 67 0.92 16.39 6.82
N GLY A 68 0.64 17.52 7.49
CA GLY A 68 -0.01 17.52 8.81
C GLY A 68 0.74 16.75 9.90
N GLY A 69 2.07 16.62 9.78
CA GLY A 69 2.90 15.82 10.68
C GLY A 69 2.79 14.32 10.46
N TYR A 70 2.29 13.87 9.31
CA TYR A 70 2.32 12.48 8.86
C TYR A 70 3.24 12.34 7.66
N GLU A 71 3.83 11.16 7.54
CA GLU A 71 4.71 10.78 6.45
C GLU A 71 4.18 9.52 5.80
N ALA A 72 4.10 9.51 4.47
CA ALA A 72 3.70 8.35 3.68
C ALA A 72 4.63 8.19 2.48
N THR A 73 4.95 6.96 2.12
CA THR A 73 5.73 6.67 0.92
C THR A 73 4.80 6.47 -0.27
N VAL A 74 5.10 7.13 -1.39
CA VAL A 74 4.42 6.96 -2.66
C VAL A 74 5.43 6.39 -3.66
N ASN A 75 5.13 5.21 -4.19
CA ASN A 75 6.00 4.51 -5.12
C ASN A 75 5.41 4.59 -6.53
N ASP A 76 6.19 5.16 -7.45
CA ASP A 76 5.89 5.20 -8.86
C ASP A 76 6.84 4.27 -9.62
N SER A 77 6.33 3.13 -10.07
CA SER A 77 7.05 2.23 -10.97
C SER A 77 6.80 2.66 -12.41
N VAL A 78 7.88 2.82 -13.17
CA VAL A 78 7.85 3.39 -14.51
C VAL A 78 8.10 2.29 -15.53
N GLY A 79 7.03 1.85 -16.17
CA GLY A 79 7.08 1.00 -17.36
C GLY A 79 7.27 1.82 -18.63
N PHE A 80 7.26 1.14 -19.77
CA PHE A 80 7.14 1.80 -21.06
C PHE A 80 6.46 0.88 -22.07
N TYR A 81 5.88 1.47 -23.09
CA TYR A 81 5.52 0.79 -24.33
C TYR A 81 6.02 1.59 -25.53
N THR A 82 6.01 0.97 -26.70
CA THR A 82 6.40 1.62 -27.96
C THR A 82 5.19 1.85 -28.83
N GLU A 83 4.98 3.09 -29.26
CA GLU A 83 3.97 3.45 -30.26
C GLU A 83 4.70 3.93 -31.51
N GLY A 84 4.71 3.10 -32.56
CA GLY A 84 5.58 3.29 -33.72
C GLY A 84 7.06 3.26 -33.31
N ALA A 85 7.80 4.32 -33.63
CA ALA A 85 9.21 4.47 -33.24
C ALA A 85 9.42 5.18 -31.90
N ARG A 86 8.35 5.58 -31.20
CA ARG A 86 8.43 6.37 -29.97
C ARG A 86 8.23 5.51 -28.74
N ARG A 87 9.12 5.66 -27.75
CA ARG A 87 8.94 5.12 -26.39
C ARG A 87 8.05 6.06 -25.57
N LEU A 88 7.04 5.50 -24.93
CA LEU A 88 6.13 6.21 -24.02
C LEU A 88 6.22 5.56 -22.65
N ASP A 89 6.62 6.35 -21.65
CA ASP A 89 6.72 5.89 -20.27
C ASP A 89 5.32 5.78 -19.64
N THR A 90 5.09 4.72 -18.86
CA THR A 90 3.83 4.46 -18.14
C THR A 90 4.07 4.46 -16.64
N HIS A 91 3.29 5.27 -15.93
CA HIS A 91 3.47 5.52 -14.50
C HIS A 91 2.42 4.78 -13.68
N SER A 92 2.84 3.85 -12.82
CA SER A 92 1.92 3.07 -11.98
C SER A 92 1.20 3.94 -10.95
N VAL A 93 1.81 5.06 -10.54
CA VAL A 93 1.27 5.93 -9.49
C VAL A 93 -0.11 6.49 -9.83
N ALA A 94 -0.40 6.68 -11.13
CA ALA A 94 -1.71 7.12 -11.58
C ALA A 94 -2.81 6.11 -11.19
N ALA A 95 -2.54 4.80 -11.29
CA ALA A 95 -3.46 3.77 -10.84
C ALA A 95 -3.50 3.65 -9.31
N THR A 96 -2.35 3.77 -8.63
CA THR A 96 -2.26 3.66 -7.16
C THR A 96 -3.01 4.77 -6.44
N LEU A 97 -2.90 6.01 -6.93
CA LEU A 97 -3.57 7.17 -6.33
C LEU A 97 -4.94 7.43 -6.95
N SER A 98 -5.15 7.07 -8.23
CA SER A 98 -6.38 7.30 -8.98
C SER A 98 -6.76 8.79 -9.03
N LYS A 99 -7.51 9.32 -8.05
CA LYS A 99 -7.93 10.73 -8.00
C LYS A 99 -7.43 11.39 -6.72
N THR A 100 -6.56 12.38 -6.82
CA THR A 100 -5.99 13.09 -5.66
C THR A 100 -6.58 14.50 -5.51
N PHE A 101 -6.25 15.14 -4.40
CA PHE A 101 -6.62 16.52 -4.08
C PHE A 101 -5.66 17.07 -3.03
N ASP A 102 -5.57 18.39 -2.93
CA ASP A 102 -4.74 19.05 -1.94
C ASP A 102 -5.30 18.82 -0.52
N ILE A 103 -4.48 18.23 0.35
CA ILE A 103 -4.88 17.95 1.73
C ILE A 103 -4.65 19.21 2.56
N GLU A 104 -5.72 19.99 2.76
CA GLU A 104 -5.64 21.24 3.55
C GLU A 104 -5.36 20.99 5.04
N ARG A 105 -5.93 19.91 5.59
CA ARG A 105 -5.82 19.57 7.01
C ARG A 105 -5.91 18.09 7.27
N THR A 106 -5.28 17.67 8.35
CA THR A 106 -5.37 16.31 8.90
C THR A 106 -5.74 16.36 10.37
N ILE A 107 -6.40 15.32 10.87
CA ILE A 107 -6.60 15.12 12.31
C ILE A 107 -5.25 14.89 13.01
N THR A 108 -5.14 15.24 14.28
CA THR A 108 -3.90 15.04 15.05
C THR A 108 -3.59 13.56 15.28
N ARG A 109 -2.30 13.22 15.45
CA ARG A 109 -1.86 11.85 15.78
C ARG A 109 -2.58 11.27 17.00
N ARG A 110 -2.85 12.11 18.01
CA ARG A 110 -3.61 11.74 19.21
C ARG A 110 -5.05 11.35 18.86
N ARG A 111 -5.72 12.13 18.01
CA ARG A 111 -7.10 11.85 17.58
C ARG A 111 -7.18 10.62 16.69
N ALA A 112 -6.26 10.48 15.72
CA ALA A 112 -6.18 9.30 14.85
C ALA A 112 -6.03 7.99 15.66
N ARG A 113 -5.12 7.96 16.64
CA ARG A 113 -4.94 6.81 17.53
C ARG A 113 -6.15 6.54 18.42
N LEU A 114 -6.87 7.57 18.86
CA LEU A 114 -8.11 7.39 19.62
C LEU A 114 -9.21 6.78 18.77
N LEU A 115 -9.38 7.25 17.53
CA LEU A 115 -10.35 6.70 16.58
C LEU A 115 -10.02 5.24 16.24
N MET A 116 -8.76 4.95 15.93
CA MET A 116 -8.32 3.58 15.66
C MET A 116 -8.60 2.65 16.85
N ARG A 117 -8.29 3.08 18.08
CA ARG A 117 -8.58 2.31 19.30
C ARG A 117 -10.08 2.03 19.51
N ARG A 118 -10.94 2.99 19.19
CA ARG A 118 -12.40 2.81 19.28
C ARG A 118 -12.93 1.89 18.19
N CYS A 119 -12.25 1.86 17.04
CA CYS A 119 -12.67 1.16 15.86
C CYS A 119 -12.32 -0.34 15.91
N VAL A 120 -11.08 -0.67 16.28
CA VAL A 120 -10.58 -2.07 16.28
C VAL A 120 -10.09 -2.56 17.64
N GLY A 121 -10.24 -1.74 18.69
CA GLY A 121 -9.69 -2.04 20.02
C GLY A 121 -8.19 -1.72 20.11
N PRO A 122 -7.47 -2.32 21.09
CA PRO A 122 -6.01 -2.28 21.13
C PRO A 122 -5.42 -2.73 19.78
N PHE A 123 -4.41 -2.03 19.27
CA PHE A 123 -3.85 -2.30 17.95
C PHE A 123 -2.33 -2.15 17.94
N GLU A 124 -1.70 -2.80 16.96
CA GLU A 124 -0.27 -2.77 16.70
C GLU A 124 -0.01 -2.50 15.20
N GLY A 125 1.27 -2.35 14.83
CA GLY A 125 1.69 -2.20 13.43
C GLY A 125 1.09 -0.98 12.73
N ALA A 126 0.95 0.13 13.44
CA ALA A 126 0.34 1.34 12.90
C ALA A 126 1.24 2.00 11.83
N GLN A 127 0.74 2.14 10.61
CA GLN A 127 1.46 2.73 9.48
C GLN A 127 0.58 3.74 8.73
N VAL A 128 1.21 4.68 8.03
CA VAL A 128 0.50 5.68 7.23
C VAL A 128 0.68 5.38 5.76
N GLU A 129 -0.42 5.33 5.03
CA GLU A 129 -0.46 5.03 3.60
C GLU A 129 -1.18 6.14 2.85
N TYR A 130 -0.73 6.46 1.63
CA TYR A 130 -1.44 7.34 0.72
C TYR A 130 -1.79 6.57 -0.55
N ARG A 131 -3.07 6.22 -0.69
CA ARG A 131 -3.56 5.33 -1.76
C ARG A 131 -5.03 5.58 -2.06
N ALA A 132 -5.50 5.12 -3.21
CA ALA A 132 -6.94 5.08 -3.51
C ALA A 132 -7.72 4.31 -2.42
N HIS A 133 -8.85 4.87 -2.00
CA HIS A 133 -9.70 4.30 -0.95
C HIS A 133 -11.19 4.50 -1.26
N GLY A 134 -12.01 3.51 -0.89
CA GLY A 134 -13.45 3.53 -1.12
C GLY A 134 -13.84 3.25 -2.58
N VAL A 135 -15.16 3.22 -2.82
CA VAL A 135 -15.76 2.85 -4.12
C VAL A 135 -15.46 3.89 -5.22
N GLU A 136 -15.32 5.17 -4.84
CA GLU A 136 -15.01 6.24 -5.78
C GLU A 136 -13.52 6.30 -6.18
N GLY A 137 -12.66 5.49 -5.52
CA GLY A 137 -11.24 5.41 -5.82
C GLY A 137 -10.48 6.72 -5.60
N ARG A 138 -10.95 7.60 -4.71
CA ARG A 138 -10.24 8.83 -4.35
C ARG A 138 -9.07 8.49 -3.44
N ALA A 139 -7.91 9.11 -3.66
CA ALA A 139 -6.75 8.96 -2.79
C ALA A 139 -7.08 9.46 -1.38
N ALA A 140 -6.73 8.67 -0.38
CA ALA A 140 -6.87 9.01 1.02
C ALA A 140 -5.55 8.80 1.74
N LEU A 141 -5.26 9.68 2.70
CA LEU A 141 -4.19 9.49 3.66
C LEU A 141 -4.75 8.67 4.83
N LEU A 142 -4.30 7.42 4.97
CA LEU A 142 -4.87 6.44 5.88
C LEU A 142 -3.86 6.10 6.98
N LEU A 143 -4.30 6.08 8.24
CA LEU A 143 -3.61 5.33 9.28
C LEU A 143 -4.17 3.92 9.27
N THR A 144 -3.37 2.92 8.93
CA THR A 144 -3.74 1.51 8.98
C THR A 144 -3.09 0.83 10.18
N ALA A 145 -3.78 -0.13 10.79
CA ALA A 145 -3.28 -0.92 11.91
C ALA A 145 -4.01 -2.26 11.99
N HIS A 146 -3.47 -3.20 12.77
CA HIS A 146 -4.13 -4.47 13.02
C HIS A 146 -4.33 -4.73 14.51
N SER A 147 -5.36 -5.49 14.84
CA SER A 147 -5.70 -5.94 16.19
C SER A 147 -5.81 -7.46 16.19
N LEU A 148 -5.16 -8.08 17.16
CA LEU A 148 -5.27 -9.48 17.47
C LEU A 148 -6.38 -9.64 18.50
N VAL A 149 -7.48 -10.29 18.11
CA VAL A 149 -8.53 -10.67 19.08
C VAL A 149 -8.23 -12.10 19.53
N PRO A 150 -7.74 -12.31 20.77
CA PRO A 150 -7.62 -13.65 21.31
C PRO A 150 -9.02 -14.26 21.39
N ARG A 151 -9.22 -15.49 20.88
CA ARG A 151 -10.46 -16.22 21.09
C ARG A 151 -10.69 -16.34 22.60
N ARG A 152 -11.60 -15.54 23.17
CA ARG A 152 -12.14 -15.77 24.52
C ARG A 152 -13.07 -16.99 24.49
N ARG A 153 -12.52 -18.19 24.27
CA ARG A 153 -13.04 -19.40 24.92
C ARG A 153 -12.47 -19.37 26.35
N ASP A 154 -13.30 -19.65 27.35
CA ASP A 154 -12.94 -19.95 28.75
C ASP A 154 -13.15 -18.91 29.87
N ALA A 155 -13.77 -17.74 29.63
CA ALA A 155 -14.14 -16.86 30.75
C ALA A 155 -15.64 -16.91 31.15
N ARG A 156 -16.53 -17.46 30.30
CA ARG A 156 -17.99 -17.37 30.53
C ARG A 156 -18.74 -18.71 30.64
N ALA A 157 -18.08 -19.85 30.47
CA ALA A 157 -18.74 -21.17 30.51
C ALA A 157 -18.86 -21.81 31.92
N ARG A 158 -18.42 -21.15 32.99
CA ARG A 158 -18.55 -21.67 34.37
C ARG A 158 -19.57 -20.97 35.26
N ARG A 159 -20.45 -20.12 34.71
CA ARG A 159 -21.57 -19.55 35.49
C ARG A 159 -22.86 -19.61 34.71
N GLY A 160 -23.53 -20.75 34.86
CA GLY A 160 -24.99 -20.88 34.85
C GLY A 160 -25.64 -20.86 33.47
N SER A 161 -26.10 -22.02 33.00
CA SER A 161 -27.53 -22.29 33.00
C SER A 161 -27.77 -23.73 32.55
N GLU A 162 -28.35 -24.51 33.45
CA GLU A 162 -29.02 -25.77 33.12
C GLU A 162 -30.32 -25.45 32.35
N ARG A 163 -30.57 -26.23 31.28
CA ARG A 163 -31.89 -26.61 30.69
C ARG A 163 -32.76 -25.56 29.92
N PRO A 164 -33.73 -25.99 29.08
CA PRO A 164 -33.59 -26.82 27.87
C PRO A 164 -34.37 -26.27 26.63
N GLU A 165 -33.95 -26.72 25.45
CA GLU A 165 -34.72 -27.06 24.22
C GLU A 165 -35.97 -26.25 23.81
N THR A 166 -35.90 -25.57 22.66
CA THR A 166 -37.05 -25.46 21.72
C THR A 166 -36.57 -25.31 20.29
N THR A 167 -37.10 -26.20 19.46
CA THR A 167 -36.84 -26.45 18.04
C THR A 167 -37.36 -25.31 17.16
N ARG A 168 -36.52 -24.76 16.28
CA ARG A 168 -36.97 -24.20 14.98
C ARG A 168 -35.87 -24.42 13.94
N VAL A 169 -36.22 -25.23 12.95
CA VAL A 169 -35.45 -25.47 11.73
C VAL A 169 -35.69 -24.28 10.80
N THR A 170 -34.61 -23.59 10.43
CA THR A 170 -34.55 -22.73 9.26
C THR A 170 -33.34 -23.14 8.46
N ASP A 171 -33.60 -23.40 7.17
CA ASP A 171 -32.64 -23.70 6.10
C ASP A 171 -31.46 -22.72 6.15
N GLU A 172 -30.31 -23.19 6.64
CA GLU A 172 -29.03 -22.50 6.56
C GLU A 172 -28.30 -23.02 5.34
N VAL A 173 -28.00 -22.09 4.42
CA VAL A 173 -27.01 -22.30 3.36
C VAL A 173 -25.68 -22.56 4.06
N GLU A 174 -25.21 -23.80 4.01
CA GLU A 174 -23.90 -24.23 4.48
C GLU A 174 -22.82 -23.45 3.72
N ALA A 175 -22.35 -22.35 4.32
CA ALA A 175 -21.01 -21.87 4.04
C ALA A 175 -20.07 -22.96 4.58
N GLU A 176 -19.29 -23.58 3.69
CA GLU A 176 -18.27 -24.55 4.03
C GLU A 176 -17.26 -23.90 5.00
N ASP A 177 -17.54 -24.05 6.29
CA ASP A 177 -16.69 -23.61 7.39
C ASP A 177 -15.55 -24.64 7.46
N GLU A 178 -14.60 -24.56 6.53
CA GLU A 178 -13.29 -25.20 6.68
C GLU A 178 -12.63 -24.58 7.92
N GLY A 179 -12.86 -25.25 9.05
CA GLY A 179 -12.51 -24.83 10.39
C GLY A 179 -11.01 -24.69 10.62
N GLY A 180 -10.42 -23.60 10.12
CA GLY A 180 -9.12 -23.14 10.55
C GLY A 180 -9.20 -22.58 11.98
N GLU A 181 -8.51 -23.22 12.94
CA GLU A 181 -8.42 -22.78 14.34
C GLU A 181 -7.57 -21.50 14.56
N GLY A 182 -7.30 -20.71 13.53
CA GLY A 182 -6.46 -19.51 13.62
C GLY A 182 -7.09 -18.34 14.38
N PRO A 183 -6.26 -17.42 14.93
CA PRO A 183 -6.75 -16.17 15.50
C PRO A 183 -7.39 -15.28 14.44
N VAL A 184 -8.42 -14.53 14.84
CA VAL A 184 -9.06 -13.52 13.99
C VAL A 184 -8.22 -12.24 14.05
N TYR A 185 -7.84 -11.74 12.89
CA TYR A 185 -7.16 -10.46 12.74
C TYR A 185 -8.17 -9.42 12.28
N VAL A 186 -8.21 -8.29 12.98
CA VAL A 186 -9.04 -7.15 12.61
C VAL A 186 -8.12 -6.08 12.04
N LEU A 187 -8.34 -5.70 10.79
CA LEU A 187 -7.62 -4.62 10.11
C LEU A 187 -8.44 -3.35 10.21
N GLY A 188 -7.84 -2.27 10.72
CA GLY A 188 -8.47 -0.95 10.78
C GLY A 188 -7.77 0.03 9.85
N ALA A 189 -8.54 0.91 9.23
CA ALA A 189 -8.02 2.08 8.51
C ALA A 189 -8.78 3.34 8.94
N VAL A 190 -8.06 4.38 9.37
CA VAL A 190 -8.63 5.70 9.69
C VAL A 190 -8.21 6.69 8.63
N ASN A 191 -9.16 7.32 7.97
CA ASN A 191 -8.91 8.43 7.07
C ASN A 191 -8.45 9.65 7.88
N LEU A 192 -7.23 10.11 7.64
CA LEU A 192 -6.61 11.19 8.40
C LEU A 192 -7.16 12.57 8.03
N VAL A 193 -7.94 12.69 6.95
CA VAL A 193 -8.63 13.93 6.54
C VAL A 193 -10.03 13.98 7.15
N THR A 194 -10.81 12.90 7.03
CA THR A 194 -12.22 12.87 7.46
C THR A 194 -12.42 12.35 8.89
N GLY A 195 -11.51 11.51 9.39
CA GLY A 195 -11.65 10.80 10.66
C GLY A 195 -12.55 9.57 10.59
N GLU A 196 -13.03 9.19 9.41
CA GLU A 196 -13.79 7.97 9.20
C GLU A 196 -12.92 6.75 9.43
N CYS A 197 -13.50 5.68 9.99
CA CYS A 197 -12.81 4.42 10.18
C CYS A 197 -13.50 3.31 9.41
N THR A 198 -12.71 2.48 8.74
CA THR A 198 -13.15 1.23 8.12
C THR A 198 -12.49 0.03 8.79
N VAL A 199 -13.22 -1.09 8.87
CA VAL A 199 -12.77 -2.32 9.48
C VAL A 199 -12.89 -3.47 8.49
N GLY A 200 -11.83 -4.25 8.36
CA GLY A 200 -11.80 -5.53 7.65
C GLY A 200 -11.50 -6.66 8.63
N TYR A 201 -12.02 -7.85 8.34
CA TYR A 201 -11.79 -9.06 9.14
C TYR A 201 -11.08 -10.10 8.28
N GLY A 202 -10.10 -10.79 8.87
CA GLY A 202 -9.42 -11.92 8.25
C GLY A 202 -9.19 -13.04 9.26
N ARG A 203 -9.16 -14.28 8.76
CA ARG A 203 -8.69 -15.45 9.50
C ARG A 203 -7.29 -15.79 8.98
N ALA A 204 -6.30 -15.92 9.86
CA ALA A 204 -5.02 -16.49 9.44
C ALA A 204 -5.20 -17.98 9.16
N GLY A 205 -4.63 -18.45 8.05
CA GLY A 205 -4.47 -19.88 7.81
C GLY A 205 -3.57 -20.54 8.86
N PRO A 206 -3.53 -21.88 8.92
CA PRO A 206 -2.65 -22.60 9.84
C PRO A 206 -1.21 -22.14 9.65
N LEU A 207 -0.52 -21.84 10.76
CA LEU A 207 0.90 -21.51 10.72
C LEU A 207 1.68 -22.69 10.13
N PRO A 208 2.68 -22.46 9.25
CA PRO A 208 3.53 -23.53 8.78
C PRO A 208 4.21 -24.22 9.97
N PRO A 209 4.43 -25.55 9.91
CA PRO A 209 5.02 -26.30 11.01
C PRO A 209 6.39 -25.71 11.37
N GLU A 210 6.66 -25.58 12.68
CA GLU A 210 7.94 -25.11 13.19
C GLU A 210 9.07 -26.00 12.62
N PRO A 211 10.16 -25.43 12.08
CA PRO A 211 11.25 -26.24 11.55
C PRO A 211 11.80 -27.14 12.64
N ALA A 212 11.92 -28.43 12.35
CA ALA A 212 12.39 -29.43 13.30
C ALA A 212 13.70 -28.99 13.96
N ARG A 213 13.71 -28.92 15.30
CA ARG A 213 14.93 -28.60 16.05
C ARG A 213 16.02 -29.61 15.69
N PRO A 214 17.24 -29.16 15.33
CA PRO A 214 18.31 -30.09 15.04
C PRO A 214 18.61 -30.94 16.28
N PRO A 215 18.89 -32.25 16.12
CA PRO A 215 19.19 -33.12 17.24
C PRO A 215 20.39 -32.57 18.00
N ARG A 216 20.23 -32.41 19.32
CA ARG A 216 21.34 -32.06 20.21
C ARG A 216 22.41 -33.14 20.07
N ARG A 217 23.57 -32.79 19.51
CA ARG A 217 24.76 -33.65 19.58
C ARG A 217 25.08 -33.89 21.05
N ARG A 218 24.81 -35.10 21.53
CA ARG A 218 25.40 -35.57 22.79
C ARG A 218 26.91 -35.64 22.55
N ARG A 219 27.67 -34.84 23.30
CA ARG A 219 29.12 -35.01 23.44
C ARG A 219 29.37 -36.18 24.38
#